data_AF-A0A959RCZ0-F1
#
_entry.id   AF-A0A959RCZ0-F1
#
_cell.length_a   1.000
_cell.length_b   1.000
_cell.length_c   1.000
_cell.angle_alpha   90.00
_cell.angle_beta   90.00
_cell.angle_gamma   90.00
#
_symmetry.space_group_name_H-M   'P 1'
#
loop_
_entity.id
_entity.type
_entity.pdbx_description
1 polymer ?
#
loop_
_entity_poly.entity_id
_entity_poly.type
_entity_poly.pdbx_seq_one_letter_code
_entity_poly.pdbx_strand_id
1 'polypeptide(L)'
;MEKTITRRKFIAYCGMSAAALAAYTTLPSIFTGCSSGFSQDKFIQLSAFLTGFDQASGVFDEKYAEIYLKSLEKYPPSKTTMQELFDTLGVDTVGNVNVQLTDDQQKLANEIITCWYTGNYTADNDELKSATYEDMLAWKATGYVTPNAQCHGVTGFWATAPEGVSA
;
A
#
# COMPACT_ATOMS: atom_id res chain seq x y z
N MET A 1 -31.72 -30.35 -41.50
CA MET A 1 -32.80 -29.82 -40.64
C MET A 1 -32.13 -29.28 -39.38
N GLU A 2 -31.86 -27.99 -39.35
CA GLU A 2 -31.09 -27.32 -38.30
C GLU A 2 -32.01 -27.02 -37.10
N LYS A 3 -31.70 -27.61 -35.93
CA LYS A 3 -32.50 -27.42 -34.70
C LYS A 3 -32.03 -26.16 -33.99
N THR A 4 -32.76 -25.05 -34.17
CA THR A 4 -32.51 -23.80 -33.45
C THR A 4 -32.96 -23.93 -31.99
N ILE A 5 -32.02 -24.03 -31.06
CA ILE A 5 -32.31 -24.07 -29.62
C ILE A 5 -32.57 -22.64 -29.12
N THR A 6 -33.80 -22.37 -28.68
CA THR A 6 -34.21 -21.05 -28.20
C THR A 6 -33.72 -20.80 -26.77
N ARG A 7 -33.23 -19.58 -26.47
CA ARG A 7 -32.66 -19.13 -25.19
C ARG A 7 -33.45 -19.52 -23.93
N ARG A 8 -34.77 -19.66 -24.00
CA ARG A 8 -35.63 -20.07 -22.88
C ARG A 8 -35.38 -21.52 -22.41
N LYS A 9 -34.95 -22.42 -23.31
CA LYS A 9 -34.60 -23.81 -22.95
C LYS A 9 -33.23 -23.92 -22.27
N PHE A 10 -32.32 -22.99 -22.56
CA PHE A 10 -31.01 -22.93 -21.90
C PHE A 10 -31.14 -22.48 -20.44
N ILE A 11 -31.96 -21.46 -20.17
CA ILE A 11 -32.22 -20.98 -18.80
C ILE A 11 -32.92 -22.03 -17.94
N ALA A 12 -33.83 -22.83 -18.53
CA ALA A 12 -34.47 -23.94 -17.82
C ALA A 12 -33.48 -25.06 -17.43
N TYR A 13 -32.43 -25.27 -18.23
CA TYR A 13 -31.42 -26.29 -17.95
C TYR A 13 -30.41 -25.84 -16.87
N CYS A 14 -30.13 -24.55 -16.76
CA CYS A 14 -29.28 -24.00 -15.69
C CYS A 14 -30.02 -23.83 -14.34
N GLY A 15 -31.37 -23.86 -14.33
CA GLY A 15 -32.19 -23.57 -13.15
C GLY A 15 -32.53 -24.75 -12.23
N MET A 16 -32.19 -26.00 -12.59
CA MET A 16 -32.63 -27.19 -11.83
C MET A 16 -31.60 -27.76 -10.84
N SER A 17 -30.50 -27.06 -10.55
CA SER A 17 -29.46 -27.57 -9.62
C SER A 17 -29.41 -26.85 -8.26
N ALA A 18 -30.35 -25.97 -7.93
CA ALA A 18 -30.23 -25.07 -6.77
C ALA A 18 -31.16 -25.37 -5.58
N ALA A 19 -31.82 -26.54 -5.51
CA ALA A 19 -32.78 -26.82 -4.44
C ALA A 19 -32.67 -28.25 -3.87
N ALA A 20 -31.48 -28.64 -3.40
CA ALA A 20 -31.34 -29.86 -2.58
C ALA A 20 -30.09 -29.89 -1.66
N LEU A 21 -29.46 -28.76 -1.36
CA LEU A 21 -28.27 -28.72 -0.48
C LEU A 21 -28.29 -27.53 0.51
N ALA A 22 -29.48 -27.08 0.93
CA ALA A 22 -29.64 -26.00 1.90
C ALA A 22 -29.72 -26.48 3.36
N ALA A 23 -29.14 -27.63 3.71
CA ALA A 23 -29.23 -28.18 5.06
C ALA A 23 -27.90 -28.49 5.75
N TYR A 24 -26.79 -28.69 5.03
CA TYR A 24 -25.51 -29.06 5.65
C TYR A 24 -24.31 -28.68 4.78
N THR A 25 -23.98 -27.39 4.68
CA THR A 25 -22.59 -26.94 4.43
C THR A 25 -22.52 -25.44 4.69
N THR A 26 -21.96 -25.05 5.84
CA THR A 26 -21.25 -23.79 5.94
C THR A 26 -20.07 -23.89 4.98
N LEU A 27 -20.25 -23.43 3.74
CA LEU A 27 -19.17 -23.34 2.76
C LEU A 27 -18.12 -22.37 3.33
N PRO A 28 -16.89 -22.83 3.62
CA PRO A 28 -15.82 -21.90 3.94
C PRO A 28 -15.58 -21.03 2.70
N SER A 29 -15.39 -19.74 2.93
CA SER A 29 -15.09 -18.77 1.89
C SER A 29 -13.83 -19.23 1.12
N ILE A 30 -14.02 -19.72 -0.11
CA ILE A 30 -12.95 -20.17 -1.01
C ILE A 30 -12.15 -19.01 -1.62
N PHE A 31 -12.42 -17.77 -1.20
CA PHE A 31 -11.59 -16.59 -1.45
C PHE A 31 -10.46 -16.42 -0.43
N THR A 32 -9.99 -17.51 0.18
CA THR A 32 -8.67 -17.50 0.83
C THR A 32 -7.62 -17.63 -0.28
N GLY A 33 -7.32 -16.50 -0.93
CA GLY A 33 -6.12 -16.39 -1.73
C GLY A 33 -4.92 -16.72 -0.84
N CYS A 34 -4.16 -17.74 -1.20
CA CYS A 34 -2.83 -17.97 -0.63
C CYS A 34 -1.95 -16.76 -0.98
N SER A 35 -1.95 -15.71 -0.17
CA SER A 35 -0.80 -14.83 -0.09
C SER A 35 0.09 -15.39 1.01
N SER A 36 1.06 -16.22 0.63
CA SER A 36 2.22 -16.53 1.48
C SER A 36 3.20 -15.34 1.58
N GLY A 37 2.78 -14.16 1.11
CA GLY A 37 3.52 -12.91 1.13
C GLY A 37 3.09 -12.01 2.29
N PHE A 38 3.88 -10.96 2.51
CA PHE A 38 3.63 -9.99 3.56
C PHE A 38 2.33 -9.21 3.25
N SER A 39 1.42 -9.10 4.21
CA SER A 39 0.11 -8.46 3.96
C SER A 39 0.25 -6.95 3.79
N GLN A 40 -0.55 -6.38 2.89
CA GLN A 40 -0.62 -4.93 2.66
C GLN A 40 -0.93 -4.12 3.93
N ASP A 41 -1.83 -4.59 4.79
CA ASP A 41 -2.16 -3.90 6.05
C ASP A 41 -0.94 -3.78 6.97
N LYS A 42 -0.17 -4.85 7.11
CA LYS A 42 1.10 -4.83 7.86
C LYS A 42 2.13 -3.91 7.21
N PHE A 43 2.14 -3.82 5.88
CA PHE A 43 3.01 -2.89 5.16
C PHE A 43 2.65 -1.44 5.44
N ILE A 44 1.36 -1.11 5.47
CA ILE A 44 0.89 0.22 5.86
C ILE A 44 1.27 0.52 7.31
N GLN A 45 1.08 -0.43 8.24
CA GLN A 45 1.49 -0.27 9.65
C GLN A 45 3.00 -0.02 9.78
N LEU A 46 3.82 -0.83 9.09
CA LEU A 46 5.27 -0.64 9.06
C LEU A 46 5.64 0.72 8.50
N SER A 47 4.99 1.15 7.42
CA SER A 47 5.22 2.44 6.78
C SER A 47 4.85 3.61 7.69
N ALA A 48 3.72 3.51 8.39
CA ALA A 48 3.29 4.48 9.39
C ALA A 48 4.35 4.61 10.50
N PHE A 49 4.81 3.48 11.04
CA PHE A 49 5.85 3.45 12.06
C PHE A 49 7.17 4.09 11.59
N LEU A 50 7.63 3.76 10.38
CA LEU A 50 8.89 4.25 9.84
C LEU A 50 8.87 5.73 9.44
N THR A 51 7.74 6.22 8.92
CA THR A 51 7.62 7.60 8.41
C THR A 51 7.15 8.59 9.48
N GLY A 52 6.60 8.09 10.59
CA GLY A 52 6.05 8.90 11.68
C GLY A 52 4.65 9.46 11.43
N PHE A 53 4.03 9.14 10.29
CA PHE A 53 2.64 9.50 10.02
C PHE A 53 1.68 8.50 10.65
N ASP A 54 0.56 8.98 11.19
CA ASP A 54 -0.48 8.13 11.74
C ASP A 54 -1.14 7.30 10.63
N GLN A 55 -1.34 6.01 10.86
CA GLN A 55 -2.08 5.13 9.97
C GLN A 55 -3.50 5.67 9.70
N ALA A 56 -4.15 6.28 10.70
CA ALA A 56 -5.51 6.81 10.55
C ALA A 56 -5.58 8.15 9.80
N SER A 57 -4.44 8.78 9.47
CA SER A 57 -4.39 10.08 8.79
C SER A 57 -4.89 10.04 7.34
N GLY A 58 -4.98 8.86 6.73
CA GLY A 58 -5.37 8.69 5.33
C GLY A 58 -4.28 9.07 4.32
N VAL A 59 -3.03 9.31 4.75
CA VAL A 59 -1.91 9.61 3.84
C VAL A 59 -1.37 8.38 3.11
N PHE A 60 -1.66 7.18 3.63
CA PHE A 60 -1.24 5.91 3.04
C PHE A 60 -2.33 5.36 2.13
N ASP A 61 -2.31 5.74 0.86
CA ASP A 61 -3.22 5.18 -0.14
C ASP A 61 -2.88 3.69 -0.39
N GLU A 62 -3.91 2.84 -0.30
CA GLU A 62 -3.80 1.39 -0.53
C GLU A 62 -3.19 1.08 -1.91
N LYS A 63 -3.55 1.84 -2.95
CA LYS A 63 -3.01 1.66 -4.30
C LYS A 63 -1.49 1.80 -4.33
N TYR A 64 -0.95 2.82 -3.65
CA TYR A 64 0.50 3.05 -3.62
C TYR A 64 1.20 2.02 -2.75
N ALA A 65 0.59 1.65 -1.61
CA ALA A 65 1.09 0.59 -0.75
C ALA A 65 1.26 -0.74 -1.51
N GLU A 66 0.28 -1.11 -2.34
CA GLU A 66 0.38 -2.33 -3.17
C GLU A 66 1.52 -2.24 -4.20
N ILE A 67 1.70 -1.08 -4.85
CA ILE A 67 2.78 -0.87 -5.83
C ILE A 67 4.15 -0.99 -5.16
N TYR A 68 4.34 -0.32 -4.03
CA TYR A 68 5.62 -0.33 -3.30
C TYR A 68 5.92 -1.71 -2.73
N LEU A 69 4.93 -2.37 -2.14
CA LEU A 69 5.08 -3.74 -1.63
C LEU A 69 5.54 -4.70 -2.74
N LYS A 70 4.86 -4.70 -3.90
CA LYS A 70 5.25 -5.55 -5.04
C LYS A 70 6.64 -5.22 -5.59
N SER A 71 6.98 -3.93 -5.63
CA SER A 71 8.30 -3.47 -6.07
C SER A 71 9.39 -4.01 -5.14
N LEU A 72 9.22 -3.86 -3.82
CA LEU A 72 10.19 -4.30 -2.81
C LEU A 72 10.32 -5.82 -2.72
N GLU A 73 9.23 -6.57 -2.95
CA GLU A 73 9.28 -8.03 -3.04
C GLU A 73 10.06 -8.50 -4.27
N LYS A 74 9.93 -7.78 -5.39
CA LYS A 74 10.58 -8.15 -6.66
C LYS A 74 12.03 -7.67 -6.74
N TYR A 75 12.32 -6.51 -6.17
CA TYR A 75 13.59 -5.82 -6.20
C TYR A 75 14.03 -5.47 -4.77
N PRO A 76 14.34 -6.47 -3.94
CA PRO A 76 14.68 -6.22 -2.55
C PRO A 76 16.02 -5.48 -2.45
N PRO A 77 16.11 -4.38 -1.69
CA PRO A 77 17.34 -3.61 -1.52
C PRO A 77 18.37 -4.34 -0.63
N SER A 78 17.97 -5.40 0.07
CA SER A 78 18.81 -6.18 0.97
C SER A 78 18.32 -7.63 1.08
N LYS A 79 19.00 -8.44 1.89
CA LYS A 79 18.60 -9.84 2.14
C LYS A 79 17.51 -9.98 3.21
N THR A 80 17.24 -8.92 3.95
CA THR A 80 16.24 -8.90 5.02
C THR A 80 14.84 -8.96 4.43
N THR A 81 13.98 -9.76 5.04
CA THR A 81 12.56 -9.80 4.65
C THR A 81 11.75 -8.72 5.36
N MET A 82 10.61 -8.30 4.78
CA MET A 82 9.72 -7.34 5.43
C MET A 82 9.17 -7.86 6.76
N GLN A 83 8.93 -9.17 6.88
CA GLN A 83 8.47 -9.78 8.12
C GLN A 83 9.54 -9.69 9.21
N GLU A 84 10.81 -9.96 8.88
CA GLU A 84 11.92 -9.79 9.84
C GLU A 84 12.07 -8.34 10.32
N LEU A 85 11.94 -7.37 9.41
CA LEU A 85 11.98 -5.95 9.77
C LEU A 85 10.80 -5.57 10.68
N PHE A 86 9.59 -6.03 10.33
CA PHE A 86 8.37 -5.80 11.10
C PHE A 86 8.48 -6.33 12.53
N ASP A 87 8.94 -7.57 12.68
CA ASP A 87 9.10 -8.23 13.98
C ASP A 87 10.21 -7.57 14.81
N THR A 88 11.30 -7.17 14.17
CA THR A 88 12.42 -6.48 14.83
C THR A 88 12.00 -5.14 15.42
N LEU A 89 11.17 -4.39 14.69
CA LEU A 89 10.66 -3.10 15.16
C LEU A 89 9.52 -3.24 16.18
N GLY A 90 8.85 -4.39 16.24
CA GLY A 90 7.75 -4.67 17.16
C GLY A 90 6.53 -3.79 16.88
N VAL A 91 6.23 -3.57 15.59
CA VAL A 91 5.19 -2.62 15.13
C VAL A 91 3.78 -2.98 15.63
N ASP A 92 3.50 -4.26 15.86
CA ASP A 92 2.20 -4.80 16.29
C ASP A 92 1.90 -4.66 17.79
N THR A 93 2.90 -4.33 18.61
CA THR A 93 2.74 -4.29 20.07
C THR A 93 2.70 -2.86 20.59
N VAL A 94 3.83 -2.15 20.55
CA VAL A 94 3.97 -0.76 21.02
C VAL A 94 5.01 0.00 20.19
N GLY A 95 5.79 -0.69 19.35
CA GLY A 95 6.95 -0.15 18.66
C GLY A 95 8.11 0.14 19.61
N ASN A 96 9.28 -0.44 19.36
CA ASN A 96 10.48 -0.07 20.11
C ASN A 96 11.20 1.09 19.41
N VAL A 97 11.27 2.25 20.06
CA VAL A 97 11.92 3.45 19.50
C VAL A 97 13.46 3.35 19.52
N ASN A 98 14.02 2.42 20.31
CA ASN A 98 15.48 2.25 20.50
C ASN A 98 16.00 0.91 19.93
N VAL A 99 15.46 0.45 18.80
CA VAL A 99 15.99 -0.76 18.13
C VAL A 99 17.22 -0.41 17.31
N GLN A 100 18.32 -1.13 17.53
CA GLN A 100 19.44 -1.11 16.59
C GLN A 100 19.11 -2.01 15.40
N LEU A 101 18.98 -1.42 14.23
CA LEU A 101 18.82 -2.14 12.97
C LEU A 101 20.18 -2.60 12.46
N THR A 102 20.22 -3.79 11.86
CA THR A 102 21.36 -4.21 11.05
C THR A 102 21.44 -3.37 9.77
N ASP A 103 22.60 -3.36 9.10
CA ASP A 103 22.76 -2.63 7.84
C ASP A 103 21.72 -3.02 6.77
N ASP A 104 21.38 -4.31 6.68
CA ASP A 104 20.40 -4.81 5.71
C ASP A 104 18.96 -4.42 6.09
N GLN A 105 18.63 -4.42 7.38
CA GLN A 105 17.35 -3.90 7.88
C GLN A 105 17.23 -2.39 7.63
N GLN A 106 18.32 -1.64 7.86
CA GLN A 106 18.34 -0.20 7.65
C GLN A 106 18.19 0.15 6.16
N LYS A 107 18.83 -0.60 5.25
CA LYS A 107 18.62 -0.44 3.81
C LYS A 107 17.16 -0.65 3.41
N LEU A 108 16.53 -1.72 3.89
CA LEU A 108 15.12 -1.98 3.59
C LEU A 108 14.20 -0.89 4.17
N ALA A 109 14.42 -0.49 5.42
CA ALA A 109 13.66 0.58 6.05
C ALA A 109 13.80 1.92 5.29
N ASN A 110 15.03 2.29 4.91
CA ASN A 110 15.29 3.49 4.13
C ASN A 110 14.65 3.44 2.75
N GLU A 111 14.60 2.28 2.10
CA GLU A 111 13.94 2.14 0.81
C GLU A 111 12.42 2.32 0.94
N ILE A 112 11.80 1.74 1.97
CA ILE A 112 10.37 1.96 2.27
C ILE A 112 10.09 3.45 2.48
N ILE A 113 10.91 4.13 3.29
CA ILE A 113 10.79 5.57 3.54
C ILE A 113 10.95 6.34 2.22
N THR A 114 11.93 5.97 1.40
CA THR A 114 12.20 6.61 0.10
C THR A 114 11.01 6.49 -0.84
N CYS A 115 10.38 5.32 -0.93
CA CYS A 115 9.19 5.11 -1.74
C CYS A 115 8.06 6.07 -1.37
N TRP A 116 7.77 6.21 -0.07
CA TRP A 116 6.70 7.08 0.40
C TRP A 116 7.02 8.57 0.26
N TYR A 117 8.25 8.99 0.59
CA TYR A 117 8.63 10.40 0.56
C TYR A 117 8.84 10.94 -0.85
N THR A 118 9.31 10.11 -1.78
CA THR A 118 9.56 10.52 -3.18
C THR A 118 8.45 10.13 -4.14
N GLY A 119 7.58 9.20 -3.72
CA GLY A 119 6.57 8.61 -4.58
C GLY A 119 7.14 7.62 -5.62
N ASN A 120 8.45 7.35 -5.59
CA ASN A 120 9.15 6.55 -6.61
C ASN A 120 9.38 5.11 -6.16
N TYR A 121 9.52 4.21 -7.13
CA TYR A 121 9.79 2.80 -6.90
C TYR A 121 10.58 2.19 -8.06
N THR A 122 11.26 1.08 -7.79
CA THR A 122 11.98 0.33 -8.81
C THR A 122 11.02 -0.59 -9.57
N ALA A 123 10.92 -0.38 -10.87
CA ALA A 123 10.08 -1.16 -11.75
C ALA A 123 10.91 -2.20 -12.54
N ASP A 124 10.23 -2.84 -13.50
CA ASP A 124 10.87 -3.78 -14.42
C ASP A 124 12.12 -3.17 -15.08
N ASN A 125 13.17 -3.99 -15.19
CA ASN A 125 14.49 -3.62 -15.72
C ASN A 125 15.28 -2.61 -14.87
N ASP A 126 15.02 -2.53 -13.56
CA ASP A 126 15.75 -1.65 -12.63
C ASP A 126 15.54 -0.15 -12.96
N GLU A 127 14.44 0.18 -13.64
CA GLU A 127 14.07 1.55 -13.97
C GLU A 127 13.31 2.20 -12.80
N LEU A 128 13.68 3.44 -12.46
CA LEU A 128 12.96 4.24 -11.49
C LEU A 128 11.65 4.77 -12.11
N LYS A 129 10.51 4.48 -11.48
CA LYS A 129 9.19 4.99 -11.86
C LYS A 129 8.55 5.75 -10.71
N SER A 130 7.69 6.70 -11.04
CA SER A 130 6.88 7.44 -10.06
C SER A 130 5.47 6.86 -10.00
N ALA A 131 5.04 6.44 -8.82
CA ALA A 131 3.66 6.03 -8.56
C ALA A 131 2.75 7.25 -8.34
N THR A 132 3.30 8.30 -7.70
CA THR A 132 2.64 9.58 -7.48
C THR A 132 3.68 10.68 -7.31
N TYR A 133 3.30 11.89 -7.70
CA TYR A 133 4.06 13.10 -7.40
C TYR A 133 3.30 14.02 -6.43
N GLU A 134 1.98 14.05 -6.51
CA GLU A 134 1.14 14.97 -5.74
C GLU A 134 0.92 14.47 -4.31
N ASP A 135 0.89 13.14 -4.12
CA ASP A 135 0.60 12.49 -2.84
C ASP A 135 1.86 12.02 -2.10
N MET A 136 3.05 12.38 -2.58
CA MET A 136 4.28 12.00 -1.89
C MET A 136 4.37 12.65 -0.51
N LEU A 137 4.87 11.89 0.48
CA LEU A 137 4.92 12.36 1.86
C LEU A 137 5.84 13.57 2.06
N ALA A 138 6.80 13.82 1.15
CA ALA A 138 7.63 15.03 1.21
C ALA A 138 6.78 16.31 1.19
N TRP A 139 5.70 16.37 0.40
CA TRP A 139 4.80 17.52 0.41
C TRP A 139 4.03 17.62 1.72
N LYS A 140 3.48 16.49 2.18
CA LYS A 140 2.68 16.43 3.42
C LYS A 140 3.51 16.80 4.66
N ALA A 141 4.78 16.43 4.68
CA ALA A 141 5.70 16.70 5.79
C ALA A 141 6.03 18.20 5.93
N THR A 142 6.03 18.96 4.82
CA THR A 142 6.29 20.41 4.90
C THR A 142 5.10 21.18 5.46
N GLY A 143 3.87 20.83 5.07
CA GLY A 143 2.65 21.50 5.53
C GLY A 143 2.39 22.90 4.95
N TYR A 144 3.37 23.53 4.29
CA TYR A 144 3.23 24.87 3.67
C TYR A 144 3.66 24.92 2.20
N VAL A 145 4.31 23.87 1.68
CA VAL A 145 4.69 23.78 0.26
C VAL A 145 3.73 22.85 -0.46
N THR A 146 3.38 23.21 -1.68
CA THR A 146 2.56 22.38 -2.58
C THR A 146 3.38 21.80 -3.71
N PRO A 147 2.93 20.68 -4.33
CA PRO A 147 3.56 20.15 -5.52
C PRO A 147 3.73 21.23 -6.61
N ASN A 148 4.88 21.20 -7.28
CA ASN A 148 5.10 22.09 -8.41
C ASN A 148 4.05 21.81 -9.51
N ALA A 149 3.71 22.85 -10.28
CA ALA A 149 2.64 22.83 -11.29
C ALA A 149 1.19 22.77 -10.76
N GLN A 150 0.98 22.85 -9.44
CA GLN A 150 -0.34 23.12 -8.85
C GLN A 150 -0.47 24.57 -8.41
N CYS A 151 -1.53 25.25 -8.84
CA CYS A 151 -1.90 26.56 -8.29
C CYS A 151 -2.51 26.35 -6.91
N HIS A 152 -1.94 26.99 -5.88
CA HIS A 152 -2.45 26.92 -4.52
C HIS A 152 -2.76 28.31 -3.97
N GLY A 153 -3.83 28.41 -3.18
CA GLY A 153 -4.24 29.64 -2.51
C GLY A 153 -4.55 30.80 -3.46
N VAL A 154 -4.62 31.99 -2.88
CA VAL A 154 -4.70 33.26 -3.62
C VAL A 154 -3.29 33.72 -3.99
N THR A 155 -3.18 34.52 -5.06
CA THR A 155 -1.91 35.19 -5.39
C THR A 155 -1.35 35.91 -4.16
N GLY A 156 -0.09 35.63 -3.84
CA GLY A 156 0.57 36.18 -2.65
C GLY A 156 0.43 35.34 -1.38
N PHE A 157 -0.12 34.12 -1.43
CA PHE A 157 -0.18 33.23 -0.25
C PHE A 157 1.21 32.98 0.37
N TRP A 158 2.26 32.97 -0.46
CA TRP A 158 3.66 32.82 -0.07
C TRP A 158 4.25 34.05 0.64
N ALA A 159 3.54 35.18 0.70
CA ALA A 159 4.04 36.39 1.34
C ALA A 159 4.01 36.30 2.88
N THR A 160 3.17 35.44 3.43
CA THR A 160 3.05 35.23 4.87
C THR A 160 4.02 34.14 5.31
N ALA A 161 4.74 34.36 6.42
CA ALA A 161 5.59 33.33 7.00
C ALA A 161 4.74 32.14 7.49
N PRO A 162 5.22 30.89 7.33
CA PRO A 162 4.51 29.71 7.83
C PRO A 162 4.35 29.73 9.36
N GLU A 163 3.16 29.37 9.85
CA GLU A 163 2.91 29.19 11.28
C GLU A 163 3.54 27.85 11.73
N GLY A 164 4.56 27.90 12.60
CA GLY A 164 5.23 26.69 13.12
C GLY A 164 6.74 26.76 13.24
N VAL A 165 7.39 27.81 12.72
CA VAL A 165 8.81 28.09 12.96
C VAL A 165 8.91 29.18 14.04
N SER A 166 8.78 28.81 15.31
CA SER A 166 9.22 29.70 16.39
C SER A 166 10.74 29.80 16.31
N ALA A 167 11.24 31.01 16.04
CA ALA A 167 12.67 31.34 16.05
C ALA A 167 13.29 31.17 17.45
#